data_AF-A0A2V6ASH4-F1
#
_entry.id   AF-A0A2V6ASH4-F1
#
_cell.length_a   1.000
_cell.length_b   1.000
_cell.length_c   1.000
_cell.angle_alpha   90.00
_cell.angle_beta   90.00
_cell.angle_gamma   90.00
#
_symmetry.space_group_name_H-M   'P 1'
#
loop_
_entity.id
_entity.type
_entity.pdbx_description
1 polymer ?
#
loop_
_entity_poly.entity_id
_entity_poly.type
_entity_poly.pdbx_seq_one_letter_code
_entity_poly.pdbx_strand_id
1 'polypeptide(L)'
;MNAHLRLTALLAVFAFLTATTTIMHAEVLAATEGIDVPELPRKCIKPKERAPVPTNLFAPFACLEPVVNVSATPGNQAESFVLVNPTNANNLVAFSNTNSASIFRAYSMDSGATWTRGTVATGVACCDGQAAWDTFGNLFLVYINSGVDQINVILSTDGGVTFGAPVTAGTGSVDQPSIAVGNGSVWVDWNHGGSMVARGAPVTGLGVWGPFNALQTIPSATGSFGGIAVGPGPGGGKVIVTYQNPYNNEGPSTIYANVDADGLGAGGFGPPVTVSATNVGGFDYIPAQSERSVDAEAGVVWDATGGPFNNRLYLVYTDETVNENNDTDILMRTSTDDGATWSAPVRVNDDATTNSQFLPYVALDPTTGTVGVGFHDCRNDNGVPGPGGTNTIPNDDAEYYGTFSTDGGVTWAPNRRLSGGFSNASDSGNGIDYGDYVGLTALAGKLYTVWADNANCDGTNPDGTLHAFDLYTDPLILTGASPTPTATGTPSPTPTSTPTPTATATATPTATATATFTPTPTPTPTPTPTPTPRPLPTPRVHPTPRLRPTPAPRP
;
A
#
# COMPACT_ATOMS: atom_id res chain seq x y z
N MET A 1 30.90 -2.96 43.64
CA MET A 1 29.99 -2.50 44.72
C MET A 1 29.55 -1.10 44.38
N ASN A 2 28.29 -0.73 44.14
CA ASN A 2 26.98 -1.39 43.95
C ASN A 2 26.21 -0.36 43.10
N ALA A 3 25.75 -0.66 41.89
CA ALA A 3 24.62 -1.52 41.53
C ALA A 3 23.26 -0.92 41.93
N HIS A 4 22.39 -0.80 40.92
CA HIS A 4 20.95 -0.53 40.94
C HIS A 4 20.49 0.93 41.02
N LEU A 5 20.38 1.55 39.85
CA LEU A 5 19.24 2.41 39.56
C LEU A 5 18.92 2.39 38.06
N ARG A 6 17.64 2.12 37.76
CA ARG A 6 16.94 2.26 36.47
C ARG A 6 16.96 1.04 35.53
N LEU A 7 16.16 0.04 35.90
CA LEU A 7 15.48 -0.86 34.98
C LEU A 7 14.08 -1.13 35.56
N THR A 8 13.09 -1.40 34.71
CA THR A 8 11.67 -1.73 34.95
C THR A 8 10.67 -0.56 35.06
N ALA A 9 10.29 -0.04 33.90
CA ALA A 9 8.99 0.59 33.66
C ALA A 9 8.56 0.32 32.21
N LEU A 10 8.41 -0.96 31.84
CA LEU A 10 7.65 -1.42 30.67
C LEU A 10 7.60 -2.95 30.71
N LEU A 11 6.64 -3.49 31.47
CA LEU A 11 6.24 -4.92 31.47
C LEU A 11 5.08 -5.06 32.46
N ALA A 12 3.86 -4.77 32.00
CA ALA A 12 2.60 -5.26 32.58
C ALA A 12 1.40 -4.77 31.77
N VAL A 13 1.26 -5.25 30.53
CA VAL A 13 -0.07 -5.48 29.93
C VAL A 13 -0.02 -6.91 29.39
N PHE A 14 -1.02 -7.71 29.72
CA PHE A 14 -1.20 -9.13 29.41
C PHE A 14 -0.43 -10.17 30.25
N ALA A 15 -0.85 -10.30 31.51
CA ALA A 15 -1.05 -11.62 32.11
C ALA A 15 -2.26 -11.56 33.05
N PHE A 16 -2.97 -12.67 33.20
CA PHE A 16 -4.15 -12.94 34.05
C PHE A 16 -5.53 -12.88 33.39
N LEU A 17 -5.84 -13.90 32.58
CA LEU A 17 -7.07 -14.66 32.84
C LEU A 17 -6.79 -15.64 33.99
N THR A 18 -7.40 -15.41 35.16
CA THR A 18 -8.16 -16.42 35.93
C THR A 18 -8.61 -15.88 37.28
N ALA A 19 -9.93 -15.89 37.47
CA ALA A 19 -10.69 -16.20 38.68
C ALA A 19 -10.59 -15.32 39.95
N THR A 20 -11.80 -15.06 40.46
CA THR A 20 -12.19 -14.71 41.83
C THR A 20 -12.15 -13.25 42.27
N THR A 21 -13.32 -12.61 42.28
CA THR A 21 -13.64 -11.57 43.26
C THR A 21 -15.02 -11.81 43.86
N THR A 22 -15.01 -12.31 45.09
CA THR A 22 -16.12 -12.22 46.04
C THR A 22 -15.65 -11.38 47.22
N ILE A 23 -16.51 -10.42 47.60
CA ILE A 23 -16.65 -9.82 48.95
C ILE A 23 -15.70 -8.66 49.30
N MET A 24 -16.18 -7.43 49.13
CA MET A 24 -16.44 -6.41 50.16
C MET A 24 -16.30 -5.00 49.58
N HIS A 25 -17.38 -4.23 49.57
CA HIS A 25 -17.53 -3.09 50.48
C HIS A 25 -18.97 -2.60 50.45
N ALA A 26 -19.62 -2.71 51.60
CA ALA A 26 -20.83 -2.00 51.96
C ALA A 26 -20.45 -0.61 52.50
N GLU A 27 -21.47 0.25 52.59
CA GLU A 27 -21.48 1.64 53.09
C GLU A 27 -21.01 2.65 52.04
N VAL A 28 -21.81 3.62 51.61
CA VAL A 28 -22.59 4.59 52.40
C VAL A 28 -23.87 5.01 51.67
N LEU A 29 -24.99 5.00 52.40
CA LEU A 29 -26.25 5.65 52.04
C LEU A 29 -26.19 7.15 52.41
N ALA A 30 -26.54 8.03 51.48
CA ALA A 30 -27.12 9.34 51.78
C ALA A 30 -28.04 9.77 50.63
N ALA A 31 -29.23 10.23 50.99
CA ALA A 31 -30.39 10.46 50.13
C ALA A 31 -30.42 11.85 49.48
N THR A 32 -31.02 11.94 48.29
CA THR A 32 -31.98 13.00 47.94
C THR A 32 -32.98 12.49 46.90
N GLU A 33 -34.23 12.93 47.07
CA GLU A 33 -35.47 12.44 46.51
C GLU A 33 -35.69 12.74 45.01
N GLY A 34 -36.52 11.90 44.38
CA GLY A 34 -37.63 12.36 43.54
C GLY A 34 -37.46 12.27 42.03
N ILE A 35 -37.91 11.16 41.44
CA ILE A 35 -39.02 11.10 40.46
C ILE A 35 -39.40 9.61 40.28
N ASP A 36 -40.65 9.30 40.62
CA ASP A 36 -41.29 8.00 40.45
C ASP A 36 -41.46 7.65 38.96
N VAL A 37 -40.99 6.47 38.56
CA VAL A 37 -41.48 5.76 37.36
C VAL A 37 -42.12 4.46 37.83
N PRO A 38 -43.41 4.21 37.53
CA PRO A 38 -44.15 3.09 38.13
C PRO A 38 -43.62 1.73 37.64
N GLU A 39 -43.30 0.85 38.59
CA GLU A 39 -43.03 -0.56 38.32
C GLU A 39 -44.31 -1.30 37.91
N LEU A 40 -44.30 -1.85 36.69
CA LEU A 40 -45.20 -2.93 36.29
C LEU A 40 -44.36 -4.06 35.64
N PRO A 41 -44.80 -5.32 35.77
CA PRO A 41 -43.92 -6.45 36.06
C PRO A 41 -43.13 -6.93 34.84
N ARG A 42 -41.81 -7.08 35.01
CA ARG A 42 -40.92 -7.76 34.04
C ARG A 42 -41.38 -9.20 33.85
N LYS A 43 -42.16 -9.43 32.79
CA LYS A 43 -42.52 -10.76 32.31
C LYS A 43 -41.31 -11.33 31.57
N CYS A 44 -40.67 -12.36 32.13
CA CYS A 44 -39.69 -13.16 31.41
C CYS A 44 -40.35 -13.77 30.17
N ILE A 45 -39.96 -13.31 28.97
CA ILE A 45 -40.36 -13.93 27.71
C ILE A 45 -39.50 -15.19 27.55
N LYS A 46 -40.16 -16.36 27.54
CA LYS A 46 -39.50 -17.65 27.27
C LYS A 46 -39.09 -17.73 25.79
N PRO A 47 -38.07 -18.54 25.41
CA PRO A 47 -37.49 -18.60 24.05
C PRO A 47 -38.40 -19.11 22.92
N LYS A 48 -39.73 -19.04 23.04
CA LYS A 48 -40.68 -19.62 22.06
C LYS A 48 -41.70 -18.66 21.47
N GLU A 49 -41.48 -17.35 21.59
CA GLU A 49 -42.25 -16.31 20.88
C GLU A 49 -41.33 -15.34 20.12
N ARG A 50 -40.18 -15.81 19.63
CA ARG A 50 -39.49 -15.08 18.55
C ARG A 50 -40.41 -15.17 17.34
N ALA A 51 -40.84 -14.02 16.82
CA ALA A 51 -41.46 -13.99 15.50
C ALA A 51 -40.57 -14.82 14.55
N PRO A 52 -41.14 -15.64 13.65
CA PRO A 52 -40.34 -16.32 12.65
C PRO A 52 -39.42 -15.30 12.00
N VAL A 53 -38.10 -15.58 12.01
CA VAL A 53 -37.19 -14.89 11.10
C VAL A 53 -37.84 -15.03 9.72
N PRO A 54 -38.12 -13.93 9.00
CA PRO A 54 -38.73 -14.02 7.68
C PRO A 54 -37.97 -15.05 6.87
N THR A 55 -38.68 -16.04 6.35
CA THR A 55 -38.16 -16.97 5.36
C THR A 55 -37.60 -16.15 4.21
N ASN A 56 -36.26 -16.13 4.15
CA ASN A 56 -35.41 -15.85 3.01
C ASN A 56 -35.99 -14.92 1.94
N LEU A 57 -35.97 -13.61 2.18
CA LEU A 57 -36.13 -12.59 1.13
C LEU A 57 -34.84 -12.42 0.29
N PHE A 58 -33.76 -13.09 0.68
CA PHE A 58 -32.51 -13.21 -0.08
C PHE A 58 -32.46 -14.59 -0.74
N ALA A 59 -33.34 -14.85 -1.72
CA ALA A 59 -32.90 -15.75 -2.78
C ALA A 59 -31.50 -15.27 -3.22
N PRO A 60 -30.48 -16.15 -3.37
CA PRO A 60 -29.14 -15.68 -3.73
C PRO A 60 -29.30 -14.80 -4.95
N PHE A 61 -29.06 -13.50 -4.74
CA PHE A 61 -29.11 -12.56 -5.85
C PHE A 61 -28.11 -13.11 -6.86
N ALA A 62 -28.54 -13.24 -8.12
CA ALA A 62 -27.58 -13.50 -9.18
C ALA A 62 -26.46 -12.48 -9.02
N CYS A 63 -25.22 -12.95 -8.90
CA CYS A 63 -24.08 -12.07 -8.70
C CYS A 63 -24.11 -10.95 -9.74
N LEU A 64 -23.93 -9.72 -9.27
CA LEU A 64 -23.92 -8.55 -10.13
C LEU A 64 -22.68 -8.53 -11.04
N GLU A 65 -21.61 -9.19 -10.61
CA GLU A 65 -20.40 -9.46 -11.36
C GLU A 65 -19.91 -10.89 -11.10
N PRO A 66 -19.19 -11.53 -12.03
CA PRO A 66 -18.70 -12.89 -11.85
C PRO A 66 -17.57 -12.94 -10.83
N VAL A 67 -17.80 -13.58 -9.69
CA VAL A 67 -16.78 -13.72 -8.64
C VAL A 67 -16.33 -15.17 -8.45
N VAL A 68 -15.12 -15.34 -7.91
CA VAL A 68 -14.59 -16.62 -7.45
C VAL A 68 -14.20 -16.50 -5.98
N ASN A 69 -14.75 -17.37 -5.14
CA ASN A 69 -14.31 -17.50 -3.75
C ASN A 69 -12.98 -18.27 -3.65
N VAL A 70 -11.92 -17.53 -3.39
CA VAL A 70 -10.54 -18.01 -3.29
C VAL A 70 -10.33 -18.80 -2.00
N SER A 71 -10.83 -18.29 -0.87
CA SER A 71 -10.57 -18.90 0.44
C SER A 71 -11.52 -20.04 0.76
N ALA A 72 -12.82 -19.89 0.50
CA ALA A 72 -13.88 -20.89 0.70
C ALA A 72 -13.68 -21.71 1.98
N THR A 73 -13.38 -21.03 3.08
CA THR A 73 -12.98 -21.65 4.35
C THR A 73 -13.64 -20.93 5.53
N PRO A 74 -14.03 -21.64 6.60
CA PRO A 74 -14.60 -20.97 7.75
C PRO A 74 -13.64 -20.00 8.43
N GLY A 75 -14.19 -18.92 8.98
CA GLY A 75 -13.47 -17.84 9.64
C GLY A 75 -13.21 -16.66 8.72
N ASN A 76 -12.79 -15.55 9.31
CA ASN A 76 -12.53 -14.30 8.60
C ASN A 76 -11.16 -14.32 7.90
N GLN A 77 -11.14 -13.79 6.67
CA GLN A 77 -9.93 -13.41 5.94
C GLN A 77 -10.02 -11.93 5.54
N ALA A 78 -9.02 -11.16 5.91
CA ALA A 78 -8.89 -9.72 5.65
C ALA A 78 -7.41 -9.37 5.44
N GLU A 79 -7.09 -8.14 5.05
CA GLU A 79 -5.71 -7.74 4.73
C GLU A 79 -5.09 -8.64 3.65
N SER A 80 -5.69 -8.62 2.46
CA SER A 80 -5.44 -9.61 1.43
C SER A 80 -4.50 -9.14 0.34
N PHE A 81 -3.77 -10.07 -0.28
CA PHE A 81 -2.96 -9.83 -1.48
C PHE A 81 -3.19 -10.91 -2.51
N VAL A 82 -3.21 -10.55 -3.80
CA VAL A 82 -3.10 -11.52 -4.91
C VAL A 82 -1.94 -11.18 -5.81
N LEU A 83 -1.23 -12.23 -6.22
CA LEU A 83 -0.03 -12.14 -7.03
C LEU A 83 -0.10 -13.11 -8.21
N VAL A 84 0.38 -12.66 -9.37
CA VAL A 84 0.53 -13.45 -10.57
C VAL A 84 2.01 -13.66 -10.83
N ASN A 85 2.40 -14.90 -11.08
CA ASN A 85 3.78 -15.23 -11.36
C ASN A 85 4.19 -14.66 -12.74
N PRO A 86 5.18 -13.75 -12.82
CA PRO A 86 5.58 -13.12 -14.07
C PRO A 86 6.19 -14.09 -15.08
N THR A 87 6.62 -15.28 -14.63
CA THR A 87 7.17 -16.34 -15.48
C THR A 87 6.11 -17.36 -15.91
N ASN A 88 4.93 -17.35 -15.29
CA ASN A 88 3.82 -18.25 -15.57
C ASN A 88 2.48 -17.64 -15.13
N ALA A 89 1.76 -16.99 -16.05
CA ALA A 89 0.48 -16.33 -15.75
C ALA A 89 -0.64 -17.30 -15.29
N ASN A 90 -0.45 -18.62 -15.43
CA ASN A 90 -1.39 -19.59 -14.86
C ASN A 90 -1.20 -19.78 -13.34
N ASN A 91 -0.08 -19.33 -12.79
CA ASN A 91 0.21 -19.44 -11.38
C ASN A 91 -0.17 -18.15 -10.64
N LEU A 92 -1.23 -18.25 -9.83
CA LEU A 92 -1.69 -17.20 -8.94
C LEU A 92 -1.49 -17.63 -7.49
N VAL A 93 -1.19 -16.68 -6.61
CA VAL A 93 -1.10 -16.93 -5.16
C VAL A 93 -1.82 -15.79 -4.44
N ALA A 94 -2.66 -16.14 -3.48
CA ALA A 94 -3.36 -15.20 -2.62
C ALA A 94 -3.01 -15.44 -1.15
N PHE A 95 -2.89 -14.36 -0.39
CA PHE A 95 -2.62 -14.36 1.05
C PHE A 95 -3.62 -13.49 1.78
N SER A 96 -3.79 -13.73 3.08
CA SER A 96 -4.50 -12.84 3.99
C SER A 96 -4.16 -13.14 5.44
N ASN A 97 -4.54 -12.23 6.33
CA ASN A 97 -4.72 -12.56 7.73
C ASN A 97 -5.83 -13.61 7.90
N THR A 98 -5.81 -14.31 9.03
CA THR A 98 -6.82 -15.30 9.43
C THR A 98 -6.98 -15.28 10.95
N ASN A 99 -8.00 -15.93 11.51
CA ASN A 99 -8.26 -15.95 12.97
C ASN A 99 -7.24 -16.78 13.79
N SER A 100 -6.15 -17.23 13.18
CA SER A 100 -5.12 -18.03 13.85
C SER A 100 -3.76 -17.38 13.66
N ALA A 101 -2.79 -17.76 14.49
CA ALA A 101 -1.41 -17.29 14.38
C ALA A 101 -0.70 -17.86 13.14
N SER A 102 -1.18 -17.53 11.95
CA SER A 102 -0.73 -18.00 10.63
C SER A 102 -1.12 -16.97 9.57
N ILE A 103 -0.53 -17.05 8.39
CA ILE A 103 -1.02 -16.35 7.20
C ILE A 103 -1.79 -17.36 6.35
N PHE A 104 -3.02 -17.03 5.95
CA PHE A 104 -3.77 -17.84 4.99
C PHE A 104 -3.06 -17.80 3.64
N ARG A 105 -3.09 -18.91 2.91
CA ARG A 105 -2.56 -18.99 1.55
C ARG A 105 -3.43 -19.87 0.67
N ALA A 106 -3.81 -19.34 -0.48
CA ALA A 106 -4.30 -20.12 -1.62
C ALA A 106 -3.37 -19.98 -2.82
N TYR A 107 -3.19 -21.03 -3.62
CA TYR A 107 -2.53 -20.93 -4.91
C TYR A 107 -3.30 -21.67 -6.00
N SER A 108 -3.21 -21.15 -7.22
CA SER A 108 -3.75 -21.73 -8.44
C SER A 108 -2.62 -21.99 -9.44
N MET A 109 -2.80 -22.99 -10.29
CA MET A 109 -1.91 -23.34 -11.41
C MET A 109 -2.65 -23.36 -12.76
N ASP A 110 -3.90 -22.90 -12.77
CA ASP A 110 -4.84 -22.90 -13.89
C ASP A 110 -5.56 -21.54 -14.03
N SER A 111 -4.83 -20.46 -13.75
CA SER A 111 -5.29 -19.06 -13.91
C SER A 111 -6.48 -18.69 -13.03
N GLY A 112 -6.58 -19.29 -11.84
CA GLY A 112 -7.63 -19.02 -10.86
C GLY A 112 -8.88 -19.88 -11.03
N ALA A 113 -8.89 -20.87 -11.93
CA ALA A 113 -10.04 -21.77 -12.09
C ALA A 113 -10.19 -22.73 -10.89
N THR A 114 -9.09 -23.19 -10.31
CA THR A 114 -9.07 -23.96 -9.07
C THR A 114 -7.98 -23.47 -8.11
N TRP A 115 -8.24 -23.66 -6.81
CA TRP A 115 -7.39 -23.16 -5.73
C TRP A 115 -7.05 -24.26 -4.72
N THR A 116 -5.76 -24.41 -4.42
CA THR A 116 -5.27 -25.21 -3.30
C THR A 116 -5.02 -24.31 -2.11
N ARG A 117 -5.62 -24.65 -0.96
CA ARG A 117 -5.70 -23.79 0.23
C ARG A 117 -4.87 -24.35 1.37
N GLY A 118 -4.42 -23.47 2.26
CA GLY A 118 -3.72 -23.83 3.49
C GLY A 118 -3.20 -22.59 4.18
N THR A 119 -2.17 -22.78 4.99
CA THR A 119 -1.51 -21.69 5.71
C THR A 119 -0.01 -21.72 5.44
N VAL A 120 0.62 -20.55 5.59
CA VAL A 120 2.07 -20.38 5.66
C VAL A 120 2.42 -19.68 6.98
N ALA A 121 3.69 -19.71 7.37
CA ALA A 121 4.14 -19.23 8.69
C ALA A 121 3.23 -19.76 9.82
N THR A 122 2.86 -21.04 9.73
CA THR A 122 1.80 -21.64 10.54
C THR A 122 2.19 -21.75 12.00
N GLY A 123 1.36 -21.17 12.86
CA GLY A 123 1.59 -21.08 14.30
C GLY A 123 2.66 -20.06 14.71
N VAL A 124 3.20 -19.26 13.77
CA VAL A 124 4.34 -18.35 14.04
C VAL A 124 4.18 -16.94 13.48
N ALA A 125 3.13 -16.66 12.71
CA ALA A 125 2.79 -15.30 12.27
C ALA A 125 1.66 -14.73 13.14
N CYS A 126 1.63 -13.41 13.34
CA CYS A 126 0.40 -12.76 13.78
C CYS A 126 -0.48 -12.41 12.58
N CYS A 127 0.14 -11.79 11.56
CA CYS A 127 -0.53 -10.81 10.70
C CYS A 127 0.46 -10.13 9.72
N ASP A 128 -0.06 -9.13 8.99
CA ASP A 128 0.66 -8.16 8.17
C ASP A 128 1.46 -8.75 7.01
N GLY A 129 0.83 -9.63 6.24
CA GLY A 129 1.49 -10.45 5.24
C GLY A 129 1.49 -9.86 3.84
N GLN A 130 2.52 -9.12 3.40
CA GLN A 130 2.67 -8.67 2.00
C GLN A 130 3.63 -9.54 1.18
N ALA A 131 3.41 -9.65 -0.13
CA ALA A 131 4.26 -10.44 -1.00
C ALA A 131 4.64 -9.73 -2.30
N ALA A 132 5.68 -10.23 -2.98
CA ALA A 132 6.10 -9.76 -4.29
C ALA A 132 6.81 -10.86 -5.11
N TRP A 133 6.55 -10.89 -6.42
CA TRP A 133 7.29 -11.73 -7.38
C TRP A 133 8.42 -10.96 -8.04
N ASP A 134 9.63 -11.51 -7.99
CA ASP A 134 10.69 -11.01 -8.86
C ASP A 134 10.61 -11.61 -10.28
N THR A 135 11.46 -11.10 -11.18
CA THR A 135 11.53 -11.54 -12.57
C THR A 135 12.16 -12.93 -12.75
N PHE A 136 12.78 -13.51 -11.72
CA PHE A 136 13.32 -14.87 -11.75
C PHE A 136 12.27 -15.92 -11.38
N GLY A 137 11.11 -15.51 -10.87
CA GLY A 137 10.09 -16.42 -10.33
C GLY A 137 10.35 -16.78 -8.87
N ASN A 138 10.93 -15.87 -8.09
CA ASN A 138 10.93 -15.94 -6.64
C ASN A 138 9.70 -15.22 -6.09
N LEU A 139 8.91 -15.89 -5.24
CA LEU A 139 7.83 -15.28 -4.48
C LEU A 139 8.32 -15.03 -3.05
N PHE A 140 8.55 -13.76 -2.73
CA PHE A 140 8.86 -13.33 -1.37
C PHE A 140 7.56 -13.00 -0.64
N LEU A 141 7.46 -13.40 0.63
CA LEU A 141 6.41 -12.98 1.55
C LEU A 141 7.07 -12.41 2.80
N VAL A 142 6.71 -11.18 3.16
CA VAL A 142 7.00 -10.56 4.46
C VAL A 142 5.83 -10.78 5.40
N TYR A 143 6.08 -10.92 6.70
CA TYR A 143 5.05 -10.99 7.74
C TYR A 143 5.59 -10.59 9.12
N ILE A 144 4.69 -10.26 10.05
CA ILE A 144 5.01 -10.05 11.47
C ILE A 144 4.85 -11.38 12.24
N ASN A 145 5.84 -11.72 13.07
CA ASN A 145 5.76 -12.94 13.88
C ASN A 145 4.67 -12.87 14.96
N SER A 146 4.29 -14.03 15.53
CA SER A 146 3.27 -14.12 16.58
C SER A 146 3.64 -13.40 17.88
N GLY A 147 4.92 -13.04 18.07
CA GLY A 147 5.40 -12.22 19.17
C GLY A 147 5.22 -10.72 18.96
N VAL A 148 4.85 -10.30 17.74
CA VAL A 148 4.74 -8.90 17.30
C VAL A 148 6.02 -8.11 17.60
N ASP A 149 7.16 -8.77 17.40
CA ASP A 149 8.48 -8.22 17.69
C ASP A 149 9.52 -8.49 16.59
N GLN A 150 9.11 -9.11 15.48
CA GLN A 150 9.98 -9.41 14.33
C GLN A 150 9.25 -9.28 13.00
N ILE A 151 9.93 -8.66 12.03
CA ILE A 151 9.60 -8.78 10.61
C ILE A 151 10.38 -9.96 10.03
N ASN A 152 9.70 -10.87 9.35
CA ASN A 152 10.32 -12.04 8.72
C ASN A 152 9.99 -12.08 7.23
N VAL A 153 10.96 -12.54 6.44
CA VAL A 153 10.78 -12.81 5.00
C VAL A 153 10.99 -14.28 4.72
N ILE A 154 10.03 -14.90 4.03
CA ILE A 154 10.14 -16.27 3.50
C ILE A 154 10.07 -16.25 1.98
N LEU A 155 10.63 -17.28 1.37
CA LEU A 155 10.76 -17.41 -0.08
C LEU A 155 10.13 -18.71 -0.58
N SER A 156 9.33 -18.61 -1.64
CA SER A 156 8.91 -19.74 -2.47
C SER A 156 9.57 -19.67 -3.84
N THR A 157 9.97 -20.84 -4.35
CA THR A 157 10.55 -21.02 -5.70
C THR A 157 9.73 -21.99 -6.55
N ASP A 158 8.59 -22.44 -6.03
CA ASP A 158 7.76 -23.51 -6.60
C ASP A 158 6.31 -23.05 -6.82
N GLY A 159 6.09 -21.76 -6.99
CA GLY A 159 4.77 -21.23 -7.32
C GLY A 159 3.87 -20.95 -6.12
N GLY A 160 4.44 -20.75 -4.93
CA GLY A 160 3.70 -20.57 -3.66
C GLY A 160 3.29 -21.89 -2.99
N VAL A 161 3.72 -23.04 -3.50
CA VAL A 161 3.36 -24.35 -2.94
C VAL A 161 4.05 -24.57 -1.60
N THR A 162 5.36 -24.32 -1.54
CA THR A 162 6.15 -24.39 -0.30
C THR A 162 6.99 -23.14 -0.10
N PHE A 163 7.32 -22.86 1.17
CA PHE A 163 8.16 -21.74 1.57
C PHE A 163 9.33 -22.22 2.41
N GLY A 164 10.49 -21.61 2.19
CA GLY A 164 11.71 -21.85 2.95
C GLY A 164 11.64 -21.33 4.39
N ALA A 165 12.73 -21.54 5.13
CA ALA A 165 12.88 -21.00 6.48
C ALA A 165 12.88 -19.46 6.47
N PRO A 166 12.33 -18.80 7.51
CA PRO A 166 12.28 -17.35 7.59
C PRO A 166 13.68 -16.74 7.77
N VAL A 167 13.87 -15.58 7.13
CA VAL A 167 14.99 -14.67 7.37
C VAL A 167 14.44 -13.43 8.05
N THR A 168 14.90 -13.15 9.27
CA THR A 168 14.45 -11.99 10.05
C THR A 168 14.98 -10.69 9.44
N ALA A 169 14.06 -9.84 8.97
CA ALA A 169 14.30 -8.50 8.44
C ALA A 169 14.58 -7.46 9.55
N GLY A 170 13.91 -7.59 10.69
CA GLY A 170 14.05 -6.63 11.78
C GLY A 170 13.49 -7.20 13.08
N THR A 171 13.86 -6.58 14.19
CA THR A 171 13.36 -6.93 15.53
C THR A 171 13.02 -5.67 16.32
N GLY A 172 12.13 -5.76 17.30
CA GLY A 172 11.78 -4.66 18.21
C GLY A 172 10.31 -4.26 18.04
N SER A 173 10.00 -2.97 18.18
CA SER A 173 8.67 -2.47 17.79
C SER A 173 8.58 -2.54 16.28
N VAL A 174 7.62 -3.29 15.75
CA VAL A 174 7.45 -3.50 14.31
C VAL A 174 5.96 -3.43 13.98
N ASP A 175 5.64 -2.84 12.84
CA ASP A 175 4.27 -2.72 12.34
C ASP A 175 4.30 -2.39 10.84
N GLN A 176 3.24 -2.75 10.11
CA GLN A 176 3.03 -2.34 8.70
C GLN A 176 4.23 -2.62 7.76
N PRO A 177 4.77 -3.85 7.71
CA PRO A 177 5.82 -4.20 6.76
C PRO A 177 5.32 -4.19 5.32
N SER A 178 6.06 -3.50 4.46
CA SER A 178 5.86 -3.50 3.02
C SER A 178 7.03 -4.17 2.29
N ILE A 179 6.79 -4.78 1.13
CA ILE A 179 7.85 -5.45 0.34
C ILE A 179 7.74 -5.11 -1.15
N ALA A 180 8.88 -4.81 -1.75
CA ALA A 180 9.00 -4.61 -3.19
C ALA A 180 10.22 -5.32 -3.75
N VAL A 181 10.13 -5.68 -5.03
CA VAL A 181 11.19 -6.31 -5.79
C VAL A 181 11.36 -5.59 -7.11
N GLY A 182 12.59 -5.48 -7.58
CA GLY A 182 12.89 -4.83 -8.82
C GLY A 182 14.38 -4.83 -9.07
N ASN A 183 14.77 -4.84 -10.35
CA ASN A 183 16.13 -4.58 -10.78
C ASN A 183 17.22 -5.42 -10.05
N GLY A 184 16.90 -6.68 -9.72
CA GLY A 184 17.80 -7.60 -9.03
C GLY A 184 17.94 -7.35 -7.53
N SER A 185 16.93 -6.76 -6.89
CA SER A 185 16.87 -6.63 -5.43
C SER A 185 15.46 -6.88 -4.88
N VAL A 186 15.43 -7.21 -3.59
CA VAL A 186 14.23 -7.22 -2.75
C VAL A 186 14.44 -6.25 -1.60
N TRP A 187 13.43 -5.43 -1.30
CA TRP A 187 13.45 -4.43 -0.24
C TRP A 187 12.23 -4.57 0.65
N VAL A 188 12.43 -4.32 1.93
CA VAL A 188 11.39 -4.30 2.94
C VAL A 188 11.54 -3.03 3.77
N ASP A 189 10.44 -2.34 4.00
CA ASP A 189 10.31 -1.26 4.99
C ASP A 189 9.21 -1.58 6.01
N TRP A 190 9.24 -0.89 7.15
CA TRP A 190 8.24 -1.03 8.21
C TRP A 190 8.33 0.15 9.20
N ASN A 191 7.29 0.32 10.02
CA ASN A 191 7.33 1.21 11.18
C ASN A 191 8.13 0.58 12.32
N HIS A 192 9.17 1.27 12.79
CA HIS A 192 9.99 0.86 13.92
C HIS A 192 9.86 1.82 15.10
N GLY A 193 8.80 1.65 15.90
CA GLY A 193 8.56 2.47 17.08
C GLY A 193 8.29 3.94 16.72
N GLY A 194 7.57 4.16 15.63
CA GLY A 194 7.21 5.49 15.12
C GLY A 194 8.18 6.11 14.13
N SER A 195 9.25 5.39 13.74
CA SER A 195 10.15 5.81 12.66
C SER A 195 10.20 4.77 11.55
N MET A 196 10.15 5.20 10.29
CA MET A 196 10.30 4.29 9.15
C MET A 196 11.74 3.83 9.01
N VAL A 197 11.91 2.54 8.74
CA VAL A 197 13.20 1.91 8.48
C VAL A 197 13.08 0.99 7.28
N ALA A 198 14.19 0.73 6.58
CA ALA A 198 14.20 -0.18 5.44
C ALA A 198 15.51 -0.94 5.34
N ARG A 199 15.49 -2.06 4.61
CA ARG A 199 16.69 -2.77 4.17
C ARG A 199 16.40 -3.61 2.93
N GLY A 200 17.46 -3.88 2.16
CA GLY A 200 17.39 -4.60 0.91
C GLY A 200 18.42 -5.71 0.82
N ALA A 201 18.18 -6.65 -0.08
CA ALA A 201 19.08 -7.75 -0.40
C ALA A 201 19.20 -7.92 -1.93
N PRO A 202 20.37 -8.30 -2.46
CA PRO A 202 20.52 -8.59 -3.88
C PRO A 202 19.83 -9.92 -4.23
N VAL A 203 19.19 -9.99 -5.39
CA VAL A 203 18.62 -11.20 -5.96
C VAL A 203 19.25 -11.46 -7.32
N THR A 204 19.85 -12.64 -7.50
CA THR A 204 20.71 -12.96 -8.66
C THR A 204 20.23 -14.17 -9.46
N GLY A 205 19.15 -14.81 -9.03
CA GLY A 205 18.52 -15.92 -9.71
C GLY A 205 17.40 -16.55 -8.88
N LEU A 206 16.74 -17.55 -9.46
CA LEU A 206 15.72 -18.34 -8.77
C LEU A 206 16.33 -19.06 -7.55
N GLY A 207 15.82 -18.78 -6.35
CA GLY A 207 16.32 -19.28 -5.08
C GLY A 207 17.63 -18.63 -4.60
N VAL A 208 18.20 -17.68 -5.35
CA VAL A 208 19.53 -17.12 -5.07
C VAL A 208 19.43 -15.63 -4.73
N TRP A 209 19.36 -15.35 -3.43
CA TRP A 209 19.38 -13.99 -2.87
C TRP A 209 20.43 -13.88 -1.76
N GLY A 210 20.97 -12.68 -1.60
CA GLY A 210 22.02 -12.39 -0.63
C GLY A 210 21.48 -12.07 0.76
N PRO A 211 22.37 -11.83 1.73
CA PRO A 211 21.98 -11.26 3.01
C PRO A 211 21.44 -9.84 2.79
N PHE A 212 20.55 -9.41 3.68
CA PHE A 212 20.17 -8.01 3.74
C PHE A 212 21.35 -7.11 4.10
N ASN A 213 21.34 -5.90 3.57
CA ASN A 213 22.23 -4.83 4.00
C ASN A 213 21.93 -4.42 5.46
N ALA A 214 22.77 -3.52 5.99
CA ALA A 214 22.53 -2.93 7.30
C ALA A 214 21.17 -2.22 7.32
N LEU A 215 20.47 -2.33 8.46
CA LEU A 215 19.21 -1.62 8.67
C LEU A 215 19.41 -0.12 8.45
N GLN A 216 18.62 0.47 7.56
CA GLN A 216 18.65 1.90 7.29
C GLN A 216 17.55 2.60 8.08
N THR A 217 17.91 3.55 8.94
CA THR A 217 16.95 4.51 9.48
C THR A 217 16.68 5.58 8.43
N ILE A 218 15.42 5.75 8.04
CA ILE A 218 15.05 6.71 7.01
C ILE A 218 15.07 8.12 7.61
N PRO A 219 15.84 9.07 7.05
CA PRO A 219 16.02 10.38 7.67
C PRO A 219 14.70 11.13 7.87
N SER A 220 14.45 11.57 9.11
CA SER A 220 13.27 12.36 9.51
C SER A 220 11.91 11.72 9.17
N ALA A 221 11.88 10.41 8.92
CA ALA A 221 10.66 9.69 8.61
C ALA A 221 9.98 9.18 9.86
N THR A 222 9.31 10.07 10.59
CA THR A 222 8.35 9.69 11.62
C THR A 222 6.99 9.53 10.97
N GLY A 223 6.38 8.35 11.06
CA GLY A 223 5.15 8.05 10.32
C GLY A 223 4.86 6.55 10.26
N SER A 224 3.72 6.21 9.68
CA SER A 224 3.30 4.84 9.35
C SER A 224 2.43 4.91 8.08
N PHE A 225 1.89 3.77 7.64
CA PHE A 225 0.90 3.61 6.55
C PHE A 225 1.36 4.18 5.20
N GLY A 226 1.74 3.29 4.29
CA GLY A 226 2.35 3.62 3.02
C GLY A 226 2.95 2.40 2.35
N GLY A 227 4.00 2.58 1.56
CA GLY A 227 4.62 1.44 0.89
C GLY A 227 5.99 1.74 0.32
N ILE A 228 6.51 0.74 -0.39
CA ILE A 228 7.83 0.75 -0.98
C ILE A 228 7.78 0.36 -2.45
N ALA A 229 8.63 0.98 -3.26
CA ALA A 229 8.82 0.57 -4.66
C ALA A 229 10.29 0.62 -5.06
N VAL A 230 10.67 -0.30 -5.95
CA VAL A 230 12.01 -0.37 -6.53
C VAL A 230 11.95 0.05 -8.00
N GLY A 231 12.63 1.15 -8.32
CA GLY A 231 12.73 1.71 -9.67
C GLY A 231 13.95 1.23 -10.45
N PRO A 232 14.08 1.70 -11.71
CA PRO A 232 15.26 1.41 -12.53
C PRO A 232 16.51 2.12 -11.98
N GLY A 233 17.70 1.56 -12.16
CA GLY A 233 18.95 2.21 -11.74
C GLY A 233 20.13 1.24 -11.57
N PRO A 234 21.33 1.72 -11.22
CA PRO A 234 22.41 0.84 -10.79
C PRO A 234 22.12 0.23 -9.40
N GLY A 235 22.98 -0.68 -8.93
CA GLY A 235 23.02 -1.06 -7.51
C GLY A 235 21.78 -1.77 -6.97
N GLY A 236 21.00 -2.47 -7.80
CA GLY A 236 19.75 -3.09 -7.37
C GLY A 236 18.51 -2.21 -7.55
N GLY A 237 18.67 -0.98 -8.07
CA GLY A 237 17.57 -0.06 -8.37
C GLY A 237 17.41 1.02 -7.32
N LYS A 238 16.87 2.17 -7.73
CA LYS A 238 16.46 3.23 -6.79
C LYS A 238 15.29 2.72 -5.94
N VAL A 239 15.17 3.19 -4.71
CA VAL A 239 14.11 2.76 -3.79
C VAL A 239 13.38 3.97 -3.27
N ILE A 240 12.06 3.93 -3.24
CA ILE A 240 11.23 4.96 -2.61
C ILE A 240 10.41 4.31 -1.50
N VAL A 241 10.30 5.00 -0.37
CA VAL A 241 9.39 4.67 0.73
C VAL A 241 8.43 5.84 0.92
N THR A 242 7.15 5.54 1.06
CA THR A 242 6.06 6.49 1.33
C THR A 242 5.46 6.20 2.70
N TYR A 243 4.98 7.23 3.37
CA TYR A 243 4.33 7.12 4.68
C TYR A 243 3.51 8.39 4.96
N GLN A 244 2.60 8.32 5.93
CA GLN A 244 1.87 9.48 6.43
C GLN A 244 2.26 9.89 7.86
N ASN A 245 2.09 11.17 8.17
CA ASN A 245 2.33 11.76 9.48
C ASN A 245 1.56 13.09 9.67
N PRO A 246 0.89 13.32 10.82
CA PRO A 246 0.64 12.38 11.93
C PRO A 246 -0.12 11.11 11.51
N TYR A 247 0.10 10.03 12.24
CA TYR A 247 -0.47 8.71 11.92
C TYR A 247 -1.28 8.13 13.10
N ASN A 248 -1.65 8.95 14.08
CA ASN A 248 -2.29 8.51 15.34
C ASN A 248 -3.57 9.28 15.68
N ASN A 249 -4.18 9.91 14.67
CA ASN A 249 -5.39 10.72 14.74
C ASN A 249 -6.28 10.48 13.50
N GLU A 250 -7.52 10.95 13.54
CA GLU A 250 -8.49 10.85 12.43
C GLU A 250 -8.16 11.81 11.27
N GLY A 251 -7.43 12.89 11.55
CA GLY A 251 -7.02 13.85 10.54
C GLY A 251 -6.66 15.22 11.11
N PRO A 252 -6.14 16.15 10.28
CA PRO A 252 -5.55 15.91 8.96
C PRO A 252 -4.13 15.31 9.08
N SER A 253 -3.62 14.78 7.96
CA SER A 253 -2.26 14.23 7.83
C SER A 253 -1.48 14.79 6.63
N THR A 254 -0.24 14.36 6.49
CA THR A 254 0.62 14.66 5.34
C THR A 254 1.35 13.40 4.90
N ILE A 255 1.29 13.12 3.60
CA ILE A 255 2.01 12.03 2.94
C ILE A 255 3.39 12.54 2.53
N TYR A 256 4.40 11.75 2.87
CA TYR A 256 5.80 12.00 2.58
C TYR A 256 6.40 10.87 1.75
N ALA A 257 7.53 11.15 1.11
CA ALA A 257 8.36 10.16 0.46
C ALA A 257 9.85 10.41 0.72
N ASN A 258 10.62 9.34 0.87
CA ASN A 258 12.09 9.37 0.90
C ASN A 258 12.63 8.44 -0.19
N VAL A 259 13.73 8.84 -0.83
CA VAL A 259 14.35 8.06 -1.91
C VAL A 259 15.77 7.69 -1.57
N ASP A 260 16.10 6.41 -1.70
CA ASP A 260 17.46 5.90 -1.81
C ASP A 260 17.82 5.84 -3.31
N ALA A 261 18.72 6.74 -3.71
CA ALA A 261 19.09 6.92 -5.11
C ALA A 261 20.12 5.90 -5.63
N ASP A 262 20.79 5.16 -4.75
CA ASP A 262 21.78 4.14 -5.12
C ASP A 262 21.43 2.72 -4.65
N GLY A 263 20.29 2.55 -3.97
CA GLY A 263 19.71 1.27 -3.63
C GLY A 263 20.61 0.47 -2.70
N LEU A 264 21.14 -0.66 -3.18
CA LEU A 264 22.07 -1.48 -2.39
C LEU A 264 23.47 -0.84 -2.28
N GLY A 265 23.64 0.37 -2.81
CA GLY A 265 24.82 1.19 -2.62
C GLY A 265 25.00 1.69 -1.17
N ALA A 266 25.84 2.70 -1.01
CA ALA A 266 26.25 3.20 0.31
C ALA A 266 25.60 4.54 0.68
N GLY A 267 24.83 5.14 -0.24
CA GLY A 267 24.22 6.46 -0.08
C GLY A 267 23.03 6.47 0.89
N GLY A 268 22.21 5.42 0.86
CA GLY A 268 21.02 5.31 1.70
C GLY A 268 19.93 6.31 1.34
N PHE A 269 18.85 6.34 2.13
CA PHE A 269 17.74 7.27 1.91
C PHE A 269 18.13 8.75 2.12
N GLY A 270 17.63 9.61 1.22
CA GLY A 270 17.68 11.06 1.34
C GLY A 270 16.64 11.63 2.34
N PRO A 271 16.57 12.96 2.48
CA PRO A 271 15.55 13.63 3.31
C PRO A 271 14.13 13.47 2.73
N PRO A 272 13.08 13.70 3.55
CA PRO A 272 11.71 13.53 3.11
C PRO A 272 11.27 14.67 2.17
N VAL A 273 10.45 14.32 1.20
CA VAL A 273 9.72 15.22 0.31
C VAL A 273 8.23 15.11 0.66
N THR A 274 7.55 16.25 0.79
CA THR A 274 6.09 16.26 0.93
C THR A 274 5.45 15.90 -0.40
N VAL A 275 4.63 14.84 -0.40
CA VAL A 275 3.84 14.43 -1.56
C VAL A 275 2.51 15.16 -1.55
N SER A 276 1.71 15.00 -0.50
CA SER A 276 0.36 15.58 -0.40
C SER A 276 -0.04 15.88 1.04
N ALA A 277 -0.87 16.89 1.24
CA ALA A 277 -1.75 16.92 2.41
C ALA A 277 -2.92 15.96 2.15
N THR A 278 -3.51 15.45 3.22
CA THR A 278 -4.76 14.68 3.22
C THR A 278 -5.53 15.01 4.49
N ASN A 279 -6.85 15.01 4.44
CA ASN A 279 -7.67 15.09 5.65
C ASN A 279 -7.84 13.73 6.32
N VAL A 280 -7.55 12.63 5.61
CA VAL A 280 -7.56 11.27 6.18
C VAL A 280 -6.31 11.07 7.05
N GLY A 281 -6.53 10.83 8.33
CA GLY A 281 -5.50 10.55 9.33
C GLY A 281 -5.05 9.10 9.32
N GLY A 282 -4.39 8.65 10.40
CA GLY A 282 -3.98 7.25 10.55
C GLY A 282 -5.05 6.35 11.15
N PHE A 283 -6.14 6.94 11.62
CA PHE A 283 -7.28 6.22 12.20
C PHE A 283 -8.57 7.00 11.95
N ASP A 284 -8.91 7.27 10.68
CA ASP A 284 -10.11 8.02 10.27
C ASP A 284 -11.34 7.11 10.17
N TYR A 285 -12.38 7.34 10.97
CA TYR A 285 -13.50 6.40 11.08
C TYR A 285 -14.60 6.70 10.07
N ILE A 286 -14.72 5.86 9.04
CA ILE A 286 -15.86 5.85 8.11
C ILE A 286 -16.92 4.82 8.51
N PRO A 287 -18.20 4.97 8.10
CA PRO A 287 -19.25 4.03 8.49
C PRO A 287 -18.98 2.58 8.07
N ALA A 288 -18.34 2.35 6.92
CA ALA A 288 -17.95 1.02 6.43
C ALA A 288 -16.74 0.37 7.15
N GLN A 289 -15.96 1.14 7.92
CA GLN A 289 -14.84 0.68 8.75
C GLN A 289 -14.96 1.27 10.18
N SER A 290 -16.14 1.15 10.78
CA SER A 290 -16.45 1.83 12.05
C SER A 290 -15.69 1.29 13.26
N GLU A 291 -15.03 0.13 13.16
CA GLU A 291 -14.21 -0.45 14.23
C GLU A 291 -12.71 -0.29 13.94
N ARG A 292 -12.28 -0.53 12.70
CA ARG A 292 -10.86 -0.52 12.31
C ARG A 292 -10.34 0.85 11.90
N SER A 293 -11.22 1.74 11.44
CA SER A 293 -10.93 2.99 10.72
C SER A 293 -10.13 2.79 9.43
N VAL A 294 -9.86 3.86 8.70
CA VAL A 294 -9.02 3.88 7.51
C VAL A 294 -7.83 4.81 7.70
N ASP A 295 -6.82 4.64 6.87
CA ASP A 295 -5.77 5.62 6.68
C ASP A 295 -5.69 6.03 5.19
N ALA A 296 -4.75 6.91 4.85
CA ALA A 296 -4.61 7.36 3.46
C ALA A 296 -4.07 6.26 2.54
N GLU A 297 -3.51 5.18 3.08
CA GLU A 297 -2.97 3.99 2.44
C GLU A 297 -2.15 4.35 1.21
N ALA A 298 -1.05 5.08 1.45
CA ALA A 298 -0.25 5.76 0.44
C ALA A 298 0.63 4.79 -0.39
N GLY A 299 -0.01 3.91 -1.16
CA GLY A 299 0.63 2.91 -2.01
C GLY A 299 1.35 3.51 -3.22
N VAL A 300 2.52 2.96 -3.57
CA VAL A 300 3.39 3.48 -4.64
C VAL A 300 3.92 2.38 -5.55
N VAL A 301 3.99 2.66 -6.86
CA VAL A 301 4.72 1.84 -7.84
C VAL A 301 5.67 2.70 -8.68
N TRP A 302 6.76 2.11 -9.15
CA TRP A 302 7.79 2.77 -9.96
C TRP A 302 7.92 2.08 -11.33
N ASP A 303 7.65 2.82 -12.40
CA ASP A 303 7.76 2.32 -13.76
C ASP A 303 9.20 2.01 -14.15
N ALA A 304 9.47 0.73 -14.36
CA ALA A 304 10.72 0.20 -14.90
C ALA A 304 10.49 -0.59 -16.21
N THR A 305 9.38 -0.35 -16.92
CA THR A 305 8.98 -1.09 -18.13
C THR A 305 9.83 -0.77 -19.37
N GLY A 306 10.55 0.36 -19.38
CA GLY A 306 11.20 0.90 -20.57
C GLY A 306 10.23 1.54 -21.57
N GLY A 307 8.93 1.64 -21.24
CA GLY A 307 7.90 2.27 -22.06
C GLY A 307 7.91 3.81 -22.04
N PRO A 308 6.89 4.46 -22.60
CA PRO A 308 6.79 5.93 -22.69
C PRO A 308 6.83 6.66 -21.35
N PHE A 309 6.43 5.98 -20.27
CA PHE A 309 6.40 6.51 -18.90
C PHE A 309 7.50 5.93 -18.01
N ASN A 310 8.50 5.26 -18.58
CA ASN A 310 9.60 4.68 -17.83
C ASN A 310 10.23 5.70 -16.86
N ASN A 311 10.52 5.24 -15.65
CA ASN A 311 10.97 6.03 -14.50
C ASN A 311 9.91 6.95 -13.87
N ARG A 312 8.64 6.84 -14.24
CA ARG A 312 7.54 7.52 -13.55
C ARG A 312 7.15 6.78 -12.27
N LEU A 313 6.87 7.54 -11.22
CA LEU A 313 6.24 7.06 -9.99
C LEU A 313 4.74 7.33 -10.04
N TYR A 314 3.96 6.41 -9.49
CA TYR A 314 2.52 6.53 -9.29
C TYR A 314 2.21 6.27 -7.83
N LEU A 315 1.65 7.26 -7.14
CA LEU A 315 1.21 7.14 -5.75
C LEU A 315 -0.31 7.30 -5.71
N VAL A 316 -0.99 6.31 -5.16
CA VAL A 316 -2.43 6.36 -4.85
C VAL A 316 -2.61 6.62 -3.36
N TYR A 317 -3.69 7.31 -2.99
CA TYR A 317 -4.04 7.56 -1.59
C TYR A 317 -5.51 7.92 -1.44
N THR A 318 -6.04 7.77 -0.23
CA THR A 318 -7.35 8.25 0.20
C THR A 318 -7.25 9.68 0.75
N ASP A 319 -8.20 10.53 0.39
CA ASP A 319 -8.36 11.88 0.93
C ASP A 319 -9.85 12.19 1.11
N GLU A 320 -10.21 13.14 1.96
CA GLU A 320 -11.58 13.66 2.04
C GLU A 320 -11.56 15.18 1.89
N THR A 321 -12.60 15.74 1.26
CA THR A 321 -12.61 17.17 0.93
C THR A 321 -12.79 18.06 2.16
N VAL A 322 -13.47 17.54 3.19
CA VAL A 322 -13.72 18.20 4.48
C VAL A 322 -13.49 17.17 5.57
N ASN A 323 -12.61 17.47 6.53
CA ASN A 323 -12.29 16.59 7.64
C ASN A 323 -13.56 16.08 8.37
N GLU A 324 -13.64 14.77 8.61
CA GLU A 324 -14.76 14.00 9.21
C GLU A 324 -16.09 14.03 8.43
N ASN A 325 -16.09 14.20 7.11
CA ASN A 325 -17.34 14.22 6.34
C ASN A 325 -17.72 12.85 5.75
N ASN A 326 -16.80 11.88 5.77
CA ASN A 326 -16.95 10.52 5.23
C ASN A 326 -17.12 10.46 3.69
N ASP A 327 -16.92 11.58 3.00
CA ASP A 327 -16.87 11.69 1.54
C ASP A 327 -15.39 11.59 1.12
N THR A 328 -14.88 10.36 1.19
CA THR A 328 -13.50 10.02 0.90
C THR A 328 -13.33 9.63 -0.57
N ASP A 329 -12.33 10.20 -1.22
CA ASP A 329 -11.96 9.99 -2.62
C ASP A 329 -10.62 9.27 -2.74
N ILE A 330 -10.48 8.52 -3.83
CA ILE A 330 -9.19 7.93 -4.23
C ILE A 330 -8.49 8.88 -5.19
N LEU A 331 -7.31 9.35 -4.82
CA LEU A 331 -6.52 10.30 -5.59
C LEU A 331 -5.19 9.66 -6.03
N MET A 332 -4.68 10.11 -7.17
CA MET A 332 -3.35 9.75 -7.67
C MET A 332 -2.47 10.98 -7.86
N ARG A 333 -1.18 10.84 -7.53
CA ARG A 333 -0.11 11.76 -7.92
C ARG A 333 0.98 11.01 -8.64
N THR A 334 1.67 11.71 -9.55
CA THR A 334 2.81 11.15 -10.28
C THR A 334 4.06 11.99 -10.09
N SER A 335 5.22 11.35 -10.17
CA SER A 335 6.52 12.02 -10.23
C SER A 335 7.31 11.53 -11.43
N THR A 336 8.01 12.44 -12.09
CA THR A 336 8.88 12.16 -13.24
C THR A 336 10.36 12.45 -12.97
N ASP A 337 10.70 12.77 -11.73
CA ASP A 337 12.02 13.24 -11.29
C ASP A 337 12.45 12.54 -9.99
N ASP A 338 12.23 11.22 -9.93
CA ASP A 338 12.65 10.36 -8.84
C ASP A 338 12.07 10.78 -7.48
N GLY A 339 10.81 11.21 -7.45
CA GLY A 339 10.09 11.57 -6.24
C GLY A 339 10.41 12.97 -5.71
N ALA A 340 11.23 13.76 -6.43
CA ALA A 340 11.62 15.11 -6.00
C ALA A 340 10.47 16.12 -6.11
N THR A 341 9.60 15.99 -7.12
CA THR A 341 8.37 16.76 -7.27
C THR A 341 7.20 15.88 -7.72
N TRP A 342 5.98 16.32 -7.38
CA TRP A 342 4.75 15.58 -7.62
C TRP A 342 3.72 16.43 -8.36
N SER A 343 2.99 15.81 -9.29
CA SER A 343 1.89 16.43 -10.04
C SER A 343 0.79 16.96 -9.12
N ALA A 344 -0.14 17.76 -9.64
CA ALA A 344 -1.42 17.96 -8.97
C ALA A 344 -2.16 16.62 -8.77
N PRO A 345 -3.01 16.48 -7.75
CA PRO A 345 -3.81 15.27 -7.56
C PRO A 345 -4.83 15.10 -8.68
N VAL A 346 -5.04 13.85 -9.08
CA VAL A 346 -6.05 13.41 -10.05
C VAL A 346 -6.97 12.41 -9.36
N ARG A 347 -8.28 12.70 -9.33
CA ARG A 347 -9.28 11.78 -8.77
C ARG A 347 -9.42 10.53 -9.65
N VAL A 348 -9.47 9.37 -9.01
CA VAL A 348 -9.51 8.03 -9.63
C VAL A 348 -10.94 7.49 -9.67
N ASN A 349 -11.68 7.66 -8.57
CA ASN A 349 -13.09 7.30 -8.49
C ASN A 349 -13.96 8.26 -9.31
N ASP A 350 -14.96 7.73 -10.00
CA ASP A 350 -15.85 8.47 -10.92
C ASP A 350 -17.30 8.58 -10.42
N ASP A 351 -17.51 8.32 -9.14
CA ASP A 351 -18.83 8.42 -8.52
C ASP A 351 -19.28 9.89 -8.43
N ALA A 352 -20.59 10.06 -8.23
CA ALA A 352 -21.23 11.37 -8.05
C ALA A 352 -21.93 11.46 -6.69
N THR A 353 -21.56 10.58 -5.77
CA THR A 353 -22.15 10.47 -4.43
C THR A 353 -21.26 11.18 -3.42
N THR A 354 -21.58 11.01 -2.14
CA THR A 354 -20.76 11.51 -1.02
C THR A 354 -20.47 10.36 -0.06
N ASN A 355 -20.42 9.14 -0.60
CA ASN A 355 -20.15 7.92 0.15
C ASN A 355 -18.67 7.57 0.01
N SER A 356 -18.16 6.79 0.95
CA SER A 356 -16.74 6.56 1.13
C SER A 356 -16.14 5.66 0.06
N GLN A 357 -14.95 6.02 -0.42
CA GLN A 357 -14.00 5.13 -1.08
C GLN A 357 -12.74 4.99 -0.23
N PHE A 358 -12.21 3.76 -0.10
CA PHE A 358 -11.16 3.46 0.86
C PHE A 358 -10.32 2.22 0.48
N LEU A 359 -9.21 2.03 1.21
CA LEU A 359 -8.21 0.96 1.00
C LEU A 359 -7.76 0.82 -0.47
N PRO A 360 -7.31 1.92 -1.11
CA PRO A 360 -6.84 1.84 -2.48
C PRO A 360 -5.52 1.08 -2.57
N TYR A 361 -5.30 0.43 -3.70
CA TYR A 361 -3.99 -0.13 -4.04
C TYR A 361 -3.70 0.03 -5.52
N VAL A 362 -2.42 0.19 -5.87
CA VAL A 362 -1.96 0.47 -7.23
C VAL A 362 -1.04 -0.63 -7.73
N ALA A 363 -1.25 -1.05 -8.98
CA ALA A 363 -0.34 -1.94 -9.70
C ALA A 363 0.02 -1.38 -11.08
N LEU A 364 1.25 -1.64 -11.49
CA LEU A 364 1.73 -1.38 -12.83
C LEU A 364 1.83 -2.70 -13.59
N ASP A 365 1.24 -2.78 -14.77
CA ASP A 365 1.44 -3.90 -15.68
C ASP A 365 2.80 -3.76 -16.38
N PRO A 366 3.79 -4.61 -16.07
CA PRO A 366 5.13 -4.47 -16.63
C PRO A 366 5.18 -4.76 -18.13
N THR A 367 4.13 -5.36 -18.70
CA THR A 367 4.07 -5.74 -20.12
C THR A 367 3.48 -4.64 -21.00
N THR A 368 2.63 -3.78 -20.44
CA THR A 368 1.92 -2.74 -21.19
C THR A 368 2.24 -1.31 -20.72
N GLY A 369 2.75 -1.14 -19.49
CA GLY A 369 2.89 0.16 -18.85
C GLY A 369 1.55 0.75 -18.36
N THR A 370 0.49 -0.05 -18.35
CA THR A 370 -0.82 0.37 -17.85
C THR A 370 -0.83 0.35 -16.33
N VAL A 371 -1.39 1.39 -15.71
CA VAL A 371 -1.54 1.48 -14.26
C VAL A 371 -2.97 1.13 -13.89
N GLY A 372 -3.17 0.18 -12.99
CA GLY A 372 -4.47 -0.21 -12.46
C GLY A 372 -4.60 0.18 -10.98
N VAL A 373 -5.81 0.54 -10.58
CA VAL A 373 -6.16 0.84 -9.18
C VAL A 373 -7.43 0.09 -8.82
N GLY A 374 -7.46 -0.48 -7.62
CA GLY A 374 -8.63 -1.11 -7.02
C GLY A 374 -8.87 -0.55 -5.61
N PHE A 375 -10.12 -0.50 -5.19
CA PHE A 375 -10.55 0.13 -3.93
C PHE A 375 -11.94 -0.37 -3.53
N HIS A 376 -12.25 -0.27 -2.24
CA HIS A 376 -13.61 -0.43 -1.74
C HIS A 376 -14.41 0.84 -1.96
N ASP A 377 -15.71 0.69 -2.20
CA ASP A 377 -16.59 1.77 -2.59
C ASP A 377 -18.02 1.56 -2.08
N CYS A 378 -18.53 2.56 -1.36
CA CYS A 378 -19.88 2.54 -0.80
C CYS A 378 -20.91 3.30 -1.67
N ARG A 379 -20.57 3.73 -2.90
CA ARG A 379 -21.40 4.63 -3.75
C ARG A 379 -22.84 4.17 -3.99
N ASN A 380 -23.09 2.86 -3.91
CA ASN A 380 -24.43 2.30 -4.17
C ASN A 380 -25.23 2.05 -2.89
N ASP A 381 -24.63 2.21 -1.71
CA ASP A 381 -25.31 2.03 -0.44
C ASP A 381 -26.05 3.32 -0.03
N ASN A 382 -27.37 3.26 -0.11
CA ASN A 382 -28.26 4.36 0.26
C ASN A 382 -29.17 3.99 1.45
N GLY A 383 -28.84 2.92 2.19
CA GLY A 383 -29.62 2.43 3.32
C GLY A 383 -30.98 1.85 2.91
N VAL A 384 -31.12 1.34 1.68
CA VAL A 384 -32.32 0.63 1.22
C VAL A 384 -32.00 -0.85 1.03
N PRO A 385 -32.45 -1.73 1.96
CA PRO A 385 -32.15 -3.16 1.88
C PRO A 385 -32.52 -3.77 0.53
N GLY A 386 -31.58 -4.49 -0.07
CA GLY A 386 -31.67 -5.06 -1.41
C GLY A 386 -30.91 -4.22 -2.44
N PRO A 387 -31.58 -3.34 -3.22
CA PRO A 387 -30.95 -2.63 -4.32
C PRO A 387 -30.00 -1.50 -3.89
N GLY A 388 -29.95 -1.13 -2.61
CA GLY A 388 -29.12 -0.04 -2.13
C GLY A 388 -28.55 -0.28 -0.75
N GLY A 389 -28.15 -1.53 -0.46
CA GLY A 389 -27.52 -1.93 0.79
C GLY A 389 -28.05 -3.26 1.34
N THR A 390 -27.40 -3.77 2.37
CA THR A 390 -27.79 -4.94 3.14
C THR A 390 -28.79 -4.56 4.24
N ASN A 391 -28.72 -3.31 4.71
CA ASN A 391 -29.49 -2.83 5.85
C ASN A 391 -30.01 -1.38 5.64
N THR A 392 -30.46 -0.71 6.70
CA THR A 392 -31.07 0.63 6.64
C THR A 392 -30.12 1.78 7.01
N ILE A 393 -28.84 1.49 7.15
CA ILE A 393 -27.76 2.42 7.39
C ILE A 393 -27.13 2.67 6.01
N PRO A 394 -26.92 3.93 5.61
CA PRO A 394 -26.19 4.24 4.39
C PRO A 394 -24.69 4.32 4.69
N ASN A 395 -23.90 4.09 3.64
CA ASN A 395 -22.45 4.22 3.61
C ASN A 395 -21.68 3.20 4.49
N ASP A 396 -22.34 2.14 4.98
CA ASP A 396 -21.72 1.07 5.78
C ASP A 396 -21.53 -0.25 5.01
N ASP A 397 -22.17 -0.37 3.84
CA ASP A 397 -21.96 -1.48 2.92
C ASP A 397 -20.97 -1.10 1.80
N ALA A 398 -19.98 -1.97 1.57
CA ALA A 398 -18.95 -1.75 0.56
C ALA A 398 -19.07 -2.74 -0.61
N GLU A 399 -18.68 -2.26 -1.78
CA GLU A 399 -18.46 -3.04 -2.99
C GLU A 399 -16.99 -2.87 -3.42
N TYR A 400 -16.46 -3.76 -4.25
CA TYR A 400 -15.09 -3.64 -4.74
C TYR A 400 -15.08 -3.18 -6.19
N TYR A 401 -14.29 -2.14 -6.47
CA TYR A 401 -14.19 -1.51 -7.79
C TYR A 401 -12.75 -1.49 -8.30
N GLY A 402 -12.61 -1.40 -9.62
CA GLY A 402 -11.32 -1.22 -10.28
C GLY A 402 -11.39 -0.28 -11.48
N THR A 403 -10.27 0.37 -11.77
CA THR A 403 -10.07 1.18 -12.97
C THR A 403 -8.60 1.15 -13.42
N PHE A 404 -8.30 1.76 -14.55
CA PHE A 404 -6.95 1.83 -15.09
C PHE A 404 -6.70 3.09 -15.92
N SER A 405 -5.42 3.40 -16.09
CA SER A 405 -4.91 4.48 -16.92
C SER A 405 -3.85 3.97 -17.89
N THR A 406 -4.02 4.34 -19.17
CA THR A 406 -3.07 4.04 -20.25
C THR A 406 -2.27 5.25 -20.69
N ASP A 407 -2.50 6.43 -20.09
CA ASP A 407 -1.87 7.70 -20.45
C ASP A 407 -0.94 8.23 -19.34
N GLY A 408 -0.51 7.33 -18.45
CA GLY A 408 0.42 7.63 -17.39
C GLY A 408 -0.23 8.37 -16.22
N GLY A 409 -1.47 8.04 -15.88
CA GLY A 409 -2.17 8.55 -14.69
C GLY A 409 -2.81 9.92 -14.91
N VAL A 410 -3.02 10.34 -16.16
CA VAL A 410 -3.65 11.63 -16.49
C VAL A 410 -5.17 11.48 -16.54
N THR A 411 -5.66 10.40 -17.14
CA THR A 411 -7.09 10.04 -17.15
C THR A 411 -7.29 8.58 -16.76
N TRP A 412 -8.51 8.29 -16.30
CA TRP A 412 -8.93 6.97 -15.84
C TRP A 412 -10.09 6.46 -16.68
N ALA A 413 -10.08 5.15 -16.94
CA ALA A 413 -11.24 4.47 -17.51
C ALA A 413 -12.45 4.58 -16.55
N PRO A 414 -13.68 4.42 -17.06
CA PRO A 414 -14.84 4.28 -16.20
C PRO A 414 -14.62 3.18 -15.16
N ASN A 415 -14.95 3.47 -13.91
CA ASN A 415 -14.79 2.50 -12.84
C ASN A 415 -15.69 1.29 -13.12
N ARG A 416 -15.17 0.10 -12.83
CA ARG A 416 -15.88 -1.16 -12.99
C ARG A 416 -16.07 -1.78 -11.63
N ARG A 417 -17.32 -2.09 -11.30
CA ARG A 417 -17.64 -2.99 -10.20
C ARG A 417 -17.01 -4.35 -10.50
N LEU A 418 -16.45 -4.96 -9.47
CA LEU A 418 -15.85 -6.31 -9.50
C LEU A 418 -16.51 -7.23 -8.46
N SER A 419 -17.07 -6.67 -7.38
CA SER A 419 -17.79 -7.48 -6.39
C SER A 419 -19.16 -7.95 -6.89
N GLY A 420 -19.56 -9.15 -6.47
CA GLY A 420 -20.83 -9.74 -6.87
C GLY A 420 -22.05 -9.24 -6.09
N GLY A 421 -21.84 -8.52 -4.99
CA GLY A 421 -22.89 -7.99 -4.11
C GLY A 421 -22.35 -6.95 -3.14
N PHE A 422 -23.19 -6.52 -2.20
CA PHE A 422 -22.81 -5.67 -1.06
C PHE A 422 -22.21 -6.53 0.04
N SER A 423 -21.04 -6.10 0.53
CA SER A 423 -20.38 -6.65 1.70
C SER A 423 -20.61 -5.72 2.90
N ASN A 424 -20.73 -6.28 4.11
CA ASN A 424 -20.91 -5.51 5.34
C ASN A 424 -19.88 -5.92 6.40
N ALA A 425 -19.02 -4.99 6.82
CA ALA A 425 -17.97 -5.30 7.79
C ALA A 425 -18.49 -5.62 9.19
N SER A 426 -19.57 -4.97 9.63
CA SER A 426 -20.16 -5.21 10.94
C SER A 426 -20.66 -6.66 11.08
N ASP A 427 -21.22 -7.22 10.01
CA ASP A 427 -21.72 -8.60 9.98
C ASP A 427 -20.59 -9.66 10.04
N SER A 428 -19.34 -9.28 9.73
CA SER A 428 -18.17 -10.17 9.84
C SER A 428 -17.81 -10.47 11.30
N GLY A 429 -18.14 -9.56 12.22
CA GLY A 429 -17.85 -9.65 13.66
C GLY A 429 -16.37 -9.89 13.98
N ASN A 430 -15.45 -9.43 13.13
CA ASN A 430 -14.04 -9.79 13.18
C ASN A 430 -13.16 -8.84 14.02
N GLY A 431 -13.66 -7.65 14.37
CA GLY A 431 -12.94 -6.64 15.16
C GLY A 431 -11.92 -5.81 14.38
N ILE A 432 -11.79 -6.00 13.07
CA ILE A 432 -10.82 -5.35 12.19
C ILE A 432 -11.43 -4.93 10.83
N ASP A 433 -12.74 -5.00 10.67
CA ASP A 433 -13.45 -4.70 9.43
C ASP A 433 -12.77 -5.33 8.19
N TYR A 434 -12.63 -4.61 7.08
CA TYR A 434 -11.94 -5.09 5.88
C TYR A 434 -10.41 -5.16 6.03
N GLY A 435 -9.88 -4.65 7.14
CA GLY A 435 -8.44 -4.58 7.43
C GLY A 435 -7.82 -3.23 7.09
N ASP A 436 -6.49 -3.21 7.01
CA ASP A 436 -5.69 -1.99 6.73
C ASP A 436 -5.35 -1.80 5.25
N TYR A 437 -5.38 -2.87 4.44
CA TYR A 437 -4.98 -2.80 3.03
C TYR A 437 -5.55 -3.96 2.20
N VAL A 438 -5.56 -3.77 0.88
CA VAL A 438 -6.03 -4.77 -0.10
C VAL A 438 -5.14 -4.77 -1.34
N GLY A 439 -4.14 -5.63 -1.37
CA GLY A 439 -3.17 -5.70 -2.44
C GLY A 439 -3.63 -6.41 -3.71
N LEU A 440 -3.17 -5.89 -4.83
CA LEU A 440 -3.47 -6.36 -6.18
C LEU A 440 -2.22 -6.33 -7.07
N THR A 441 -2.31 -6.93 -8.26
CA THR A 441 -1.20 -6.96 -9.21
C THR A 441 -1.69 -6.87 -10.65
N ALA A 442 -0.81 -6.50 -11.57
CA ALA A 442 -1.15 -6.42 -12.99
C ALA A 442 -0.11 -7.14 -13.85
N LEU A 443 -0.58 -7.91 -14.83
CA LEU A 443 0.27 -8.59 -15.81
C LEU A 443 -0.51 -8.89 -17.08
N ALA A 444 0.13 -8.63 -18.23
CA ALA A 444 -0.36 -9.06 -19.55
C ALA A 444 -1.77 -8.55 -19.87
N GLY A 445 -2.05 -7.29 -19.56
CA GLY A 445 -3.32 -6.63 -19.85
C GLY A 445 -4.44 -6.98 -18.88
N LYS A 446 -4.12 -7.45 -17.67
CA LYS A 446 -5.09 -7.86 -16.66
C LYS A 446 -4.65 -7.39 -15.27
N LEU A 447 -5.58 -6.78 -14.54
CA LEU A 447 -5.48 -6.47 -13.12
C LEU A 447 -6.11 -7.64 -12.36
N TYR A 448 -5.33 -8.26 -11.49
CA TYR A 448 -5.76 -9.33 -10.59
C TYR A 448 -6.03 -8.69 -9.23
N THR A 449 -7.26 -8.80 -8.78
CA THR A 449 -7.76 -8.23 -7.51
C THR A 449 -8.18 -9.35 -6.58
N VAL A 450 -8.12 -9.11 -5.28
CA VAL A 450 -8.72 -9.97 -4.26
C VAL A 450 -9.17 -9.06 -3.12
N TRP A 451 -10.29 -9.35 -2.49
CA TRP A 451 -10.81 -8.55 -1.37
C TRP A 451 -11.56 -9.42 -0.38
N ALA A 452 -11.69 -8.94 0.86
CA ALA A 452 -12.55 -9.55 1.87
C ALA A 452 -14.02 -9.23 1.57
N ASP A 453 -14.88 -10.25 1.53
CA ASP A 453 -16.27 -10.10 1.11
C ASP A 453 -17.16 -11.15 1.81
N ASN A 454 -18.32 -10.71 2.29
CA ASN A 454 -19.34 -11.58 2.88
C ASN A 454 -20.70 -11.48 2.17
N ALA A 455 -20.78 -10.84 1.00
CA ALA A 455 -21.98 -10.82 0.16
C ALA A 455 -22.42 -12.23 -0.22
N ASN A 456 -21.44 -13.11 -0.49
CA ASN A 456 -21.64 -14.54 -0.77
C ASN A 456 -22.71 -14.79 -1.86
N CYS A 457 -22.69 -13.99 -2.92
CA CYS A 457 -23.70 -14.06 -3.99
C CYS A 457 -23.67 -15.41 -4.72
N ASP A 458 -22.51 -16.09 -4.75
CA ASP A 458 -22.32 -17.40 -5.39
C ASP A 458 -22.63 -18.58 -4.46
N GLY A 459 -22.89 -18.31 -3.17
CA GLY A 459 -23.25 -19.30 -2.16
C GLY A 459 -22.09 -20.20 -1.72
N THR A 460 -20.84 -19.83 -1.98
CA THR A 460 -19.67 -20.67 -1.69
C THR A 460 -18.99 -20.35 -0.36
N ASN A 461 -19.30 -19.23 0.28
CA ASN A 461 -18.82 -18.92 1.64
C ASN A 461 -19.44 -19.92 2.64
N PRO A 462 -18.63 -20.73 3.35
CA PRO A 462 -19.13 -21.76 4.25
C PRO A 462 -19.78 -21.20 5.52
N ASP A 463 -19.49 -19.95 5.90
CA ASP A 463 -20.14 -19.27 7.02
C ASP A 463 -21.46 -18.61 6.61
N GLY A 464 -21.73 -18.51 5.30
CA GLY A 464 -22.98 -17.99 4.74
C GLY A 464 -22.92 -16.52 4.36
N THR A 465 -24.05 -16.00 3.87
CA THR A 465 -24.22 -14.60 3.46
C THR A 465 -24.29 -13.69 4.67
N LEU A 466 -23.55 -12.57 4.63
CA LEU A 466 -23.45 -11.56 5.68
C LEU A 466 -23.02 -12.18 7.02
N HIS A 467 -21.89 -12.89 6.96
CA HIS A 467 -21.20 -13.49 8.09
C HIS A 467 -19.69 -13.24 7.95
N ALA A 468 -18.84 -14.16 8.37
CA ALA A 468 -17.40 -14.02 8.27
C ALA A 468 -16.96 -13.82 6.80
N PHE A 469 -15.91 -13.03 6.61
CA PHE A 469 -15.32 -12.77 5.32
C PHE A 469 -14.59 -13.97 4.74
N ASP A 470 -14.82 -14.20 3.46
CA ASP A 470 -13.95 -14.98 2.58
C ASP A 470 -13.24 -14.01 1.62
N LEU A 471 -12.17 -14.47 0.99
CA LEU A 471 -11.49 -13.77 -0.10
C LEU A 471 -12.17 -14.06 -1.43
N TYR A 472 -12.64 -13.02 -2.11
CA TYR A 472 -13.20 -13.11 -3.46
C TYR A 472 -12.28 -12.43 -4.48
N THR A 473 -12.32 -12.90 -5.72
CA THR A 473 -11.57 -12.34 -6.84
C THR A 473 -12.44 -12.21 -8.08
N ASP A 474 -12.27 -11.10 -8.80
CA ASP A 474 -12.73 -10.90 -10.17
C ASP A 474 -11.74 -9.96 -10.89
N PRO A 475 -11.00 -10.45 -11.89
CA PRO A 475 -9.98 -9.64 -12.51
C PRO A 475 -10.53 -8.66 -13.55
N LEU A 476 -9.97 -7.45 -13.56
CA LEU A 476 -10.28 -6.42 -14.55
C LEU A 476 -9.37 -6.53 -15.79
N ILE A 477 -9.98 -6.55 -16.98
CA ILE A 477 -9.25 -6.49 -18.24
C ILE A 477 -8.81 -5.05 -18.53
N LEU A 478 -7.50 -4.86 -18.71
CA LEU A 478 -6.83 -3.58 -18.95
C LEU A 478 -6.74 -3.25 -20.44
N THR A 479 -7.74 -3.63 -21.23
CA THR A 479 -7.74 -3.29 -22.66
C THR A 479 -8.09 -1.82 -22.81
N GLY A 480 -7.13 -1.04 -23.29
CA GLY A 480 -7.39 0.31 -23.75
C GLY A 480 -8.53 0.31 -24.77
N ALA A 481 -9.51 1.17 -24.55
CA ALA A 481 -10.08 1.84 -25.70
C ALA A 481 -8.88 2.29 -26.55
N SER A 482 -8.82 1.85 -27.82
CA SER A 482 -8.03 2.56 -28.82
C SER A 482 -8.22 4.04 -28.51
N PRO A 483 -7.17 4.88 -28.43
CA PRO A 483 -7.37 6.30 -28.21
C PRO A 483 -8.47 6.69 -29.18
N THR A 484 -9.64 7.08 -28.67
CA THR A 484 -10.59 7.74 -29.53
C THR A 484 -9.76 8.90 -30.02
N PRO A 485 -9.44 9.00 -31.32
CA PRO A 485 -8.67 10.13 -31.80
C PRO A 485 -9.41 11.33 -31.24
N THR A 486 -8.74 12.08 -30.36
CA THR A 486 -9.26 13.35 -29.88
C THR A 486 -9.81 14.01 -31.12
N ALA A 487 -11.11 14.32 -31.14
CA ALA A 487 -11.69 15.01 -32.27
C ALA A 487 -10.76 16.19 -32.52
N THR A 488 -9.99 16.11 -33.62
CA THR A 488 -9.11 17.20 -34.01
C THR A 488 -10.06 18.35 -34.13
N GLY A 489 -9.93 19.35 -33.25
CA GLY A 489 -10.87 20.45 -33.17
C GLY A 489 -11.19 20.89 -34.58
N THR A 490 -12.47 20.79 -34.96
CA THR A 490 -12.92 21.21 -36.28
C THR A 490 -12.33 22.60 -36.50
N PRO A 491 -11.55 22.84 -37.57
CA PRO A 491 -11.01 24.16 -37.80
C PRO A 491 -12.19 25.12 -37.83
N SER A 492 -12.18 26.07 -36.89
CA SER A 492 -13.08 27.21 -36.90
C SER A 492 -13.02 27.82 -38.31
N PRO A 493 -14.17 28.14 -38.95
CA PRO A 493 -14.17 28.64 -40.32
C PRO A 493 -13.29 29.88 -40.40
N THR A 494 -12.24 29.78 -41.23
CA THR A 494 -11.38 30.90 -41.61
C THR A 494 -12.24 32.08 -42.06
N PRO A 495 -12.09 33.29 -41.50
CA PRO A 495 -12.82 34.45 -41.98
C PRO A 495 -12.47 34.71 -43.45
N THR A 496 -13.49 34.71 -44.30
CA THR A 496 -13.37 35.02 -45.74
C THR A 496 -12.84 36.44 -45.91
N SER A 497 -11.64 36.58 -46.48
CA SER A 497 -11.07 37.89 -46.82
C SER A 497 -11.80 38.49 -48.04
N THR A 498 -12.41 39.65 -47.84
CA THR A 498 -12.90 40.54 -48.90
C THR A 498 -11.74 41.02 -49.80
N PRO A 499 -11.88 41.06 -51.13
CA PRO A 499 -10.80 41.51 -52.01
C PRO A 499 -10.58 43.03 -51.91
N THR A 500 -9.33 43.42 -51.60
CA THR A 500 -8.86 44.81 -51.60
C THR A 500 -8.19 45.12 -52.95
N PRO A 501 -8.43 46.30 -53.57
CA PRO A 501 -8.03 46.58 -54.95
C PRO A 501 -6.53 46.74 -55.16
N THR A 502 -6.10 46.36 -56.37
CA THR A 502 -4.73 46.44 -56.89
C THR A 502 -4.25 47.89 -57.00
N ALA A 503 -3.09 48.20 -56.38
CA ALA A 503 -2.37 49.45 -56.58
C ALA A 503 -1.11 49.24 -57.45
N THR A 504 -0.95 50.16 -58.40
CA THR A 504 0.07 50.27 -59.43
C THR A 504 1.49 50.50 -58.88
N ALA A 505 2.50 49.92 -59.55
CA ALA A 505 3.91 50.02 -59.17
C ALA A 505 4.48 51.44 -59.28
N THR A 506 5.33 51.83 -58.32
CA THR A 506 6.23 53.00 -58.40
C THR A 506 7.63 52.61 -57.89
N ALA A 507 8.65 53.25 -58.48
CA ALA A 507 10.03 52.79 -58.59
C ALA A 507 10.86 52.67 -57.29
N THR A 508 11.83 51.75 -57.39
CA THR A 508 12.87 51.38 -56.42
C THR A 508 13.88 52.50 -56.12
N PRO A 509 14.19 52.77 -54.83
CA PRO A 509 15.46 53.37 -54.44
C PRO A 509 16.50 52.30 -54.00
N THR A 510 17.72 52.51 -54.47
CA THR A 510 18.96 51.75 -54.24
C THR A 510 19.33 51.66 -52.75
N ALA A 511 19.74 50.47 -52.29
CA ALA A 511 20.19 50.22 -50.93
C ALA A 511 21.60 50.77 -50.65
N THR A 512 21.76 51.49 -49.54
CA THR A 512 23.05 51.88 -48.94
C THR A 512 23.59 50.73 -48.11
N ALA A 513 24.89 50.44 -48.25
CA ALA A 513 25.58 49.33 -47.57
C ALA A 513 25.54 49.46 -46.04
N THR A 514 25.18 48.37 -45.36
CA THR A 514 25.27 48.23 -43.89
C THR A 514 26.58 47.53 -43.54
N ALA A 515 27.32 48.08 -42.58
CA ALA A 515 28.64 47.60 -42.15
C ALA A 515 28.58 46.18 -41.55
N THR A 516 29.51 45.33 -41.98
CA THR A 516 29.76 44.01 -41.39
C THR A 516 30.65 44.17 -40.16
N PHE A 517 30.16 43.76 -38.99
CA PHE A 517 30.99 43.63 -37.78
C PHE A 517 31.72 42.29 -37.80
N THR A 518 33.05 42.36 -37.71
CA THR A 518 33.94 41.21 -37.56
C THR A 518 33.88 40.73 -36.10
N PRO A 519 33.59 39.44 -35.81
CA PRO A 519 33.65 38.94 -34.45
C PRO A 519 35.10 38.87 -33.94
N THR A 520 35.34 39.43 -32.76
CA THR A 520 36.60 39.35 -32.02
C THR A 520 36.84 37.91 -31.54
N PRO A 521 38.05 37.34 -31.72
CA PRO A 521 38.33 35.98 -31.28
C PRO A 521 38.33 35.85 -29.75
N THR A 522 37.64 34.83 -29.25
CA THR A 522 37.65 34.39 -27.85
C THR A 522 39.06 33.88 -27.48
N PRO A 523 39.64 34.30 -26.33
CA PRO A 523 40.94 33.80 -25.91
C PRO A 523 40.88 32.31 -25.52
N THR A 524 41.76 31.52 -26.13
CA THR A 524 42.01 30.11 -25.80
C THR A 524 42.60 29.99 -24.38
N PRO A 525 42.09 29.09 -23.52
CA PRO A 525 42.68 28.88 -22.19
C PRO A 525 44.09 28.30 -22.28
N THR A 526 45.04 28.95 -21.61
CA THR A 526 46.43 28.50 -21.44
C THR A 526 46.46 27.24 -20.56
N PRO A 527 47.19 26.16 -20.93
CA PRO A 527 47.30 24.97 -20.09
C PRO A 527 48.01 25.28 -18.77
N THR A 528 47.36 24.90 -17.66
CA THR A 528 47.93 24.94 -16.31
C THR A 528 49.06 23.90 -16.20
N PRO A 529 50.24 24.25 -15.65
CA PRO A 529 51.34 23.30 -15.49
C PRO A 529 50.96 22.18 -14.51
N THR A 530 51.20 20.93 -14.92
CA THR A 530 51.08 19.74 -14.11
C THR A 530 51.97 19.83 -12.85
N PRO A 531 51.44 19.59 -11.64
CA PRO A 531 52.25 19.60 -10.43
C PRO A 531 53.26 18.44 -10.44
N THR A 532 54.52 18.76 -10.19
CA THR A 532 55.62 17.81 -10.02
C THR A 532 55.33 16.87 -8.85
N PRO A 533 55.50 15.53 -8.98
CA PRO A 533 55.28 14.61 -7.88
C PRO A 533 56.23 14.89 -6.71
N ARG A 534 55.65 15.03 -5.51
CA ARG A 534 56.36 15.18 -4.24
C ARG A 534 57.12 13.88 -3.91
N PRO A 535 58.39 13.93 -3.46
CA PRO A 535 59.10 12.74 -3.03
C PRO A 535 58.39 12.04 -1.86
N LEU A 536 58.29 10.71 -1.96
CA LEU A 536 57.75 9.82 -0.94
C LEU A 536 58.56 9.95 0.37
N PRO A 537 57.92 10.13 1.54
CA PRO A 537 58.62 10.13 2.82
C PRO A 537 59.23 8.75 3.10
N THR A 538 60.52 8.72 3.45
CA THR A 538 61.24 7.53 3.88
C THR A 538 60.56 6.88 5.10
N PRO A 539 60.38 5.55 5.16
CA PRO A 539 59.78 4.88 6.31
C PRO A 539 60.59 5.13 7.60
N ARG A 540 59.91 5.60 8.64
CA ARG A 540 60.49 5.78 9.98
C ARG A 540 60.69 4.39 10.62
N VAL A 541 61.91 4.12 11.07
CA VAL A 541 62.27 2.87 11.77
C VAL A 541 61.50 2.78 13.09
N HIS A 542 60.84 1.65 13.30
CA HIS A 542 60.07 1.31 14.50
C HIS A 542 61.02 1.21 15.73
N PRO A 543 60.74 1.88 16.86
CA PRO A 543 61.57 1.75 18.05
C PRO A 543 61.33 0.41 18.75
N THR A 544 62.43 -0.27 19.09
CA THR A 544 62.46 -1.56 19.80
C THR A 544 61.84 -1.44 21.22
N PRO A 545 61.00 -2.38 21.68
CA PRO A 545 60.43 -2.34 23.02
C PRO A 545 61.50 -2.51 24.11
N ARG A 546 61.51 -1.63 25.13
CA ARG A 546 62.34 -1.81 26.34
C ARG A 546 61.74 -2.88 27.25
N LEU A 547 62.60 -3.77 27.74
CA LEU A 547 62.27 -4.79 28.73
C LEU A 547 61.90 -4.17 30.09
N ARG A 548 60.82 -4.68 30.67
CA ARG A 548 60.28 -4.30 31.98
C ARG A 548 61.11 -4.96 33.11
N PRO A 549 61.63 -4.21 34.10
CA PRO A 549 62.32 -4.82 35.25
C PRO A 549 61.33 -5.48 36.22
N THR A 550 61.66 -6.69 36.67
CA THR A 550 60.95 -7.46 37.70
C THR A 550 61.29 -6.92 39.10
N PRO A 551 60.32 -6.71 40.02
CA PRO A 551 60.62 -6.28 41.39
C PRO A 551 61.24 -7.40 42.24
N ALA A 552 62.16 -7.03 43.13
CA ALA A 552 62.81 -7.93 44.09
C ALA A 552 61.86 -8.36 45.24
N PRO A 553 62.06 -9.57 45.82
CA PRO A 553 61.21 -10.10 46.89
C PRO A 553 61.44 -9.37 48.22
N ARG A 554 60.36 -9.14 48.96
CA ARG A 554 60.36 -8.46 50.27
C ARG A 554 60.53 -9.50 51.40
N PRO A 555 61.32 -9.21 52.46
CA PRO A 555 61.41 -10.07 53.65
C PRO A 555 60.14 -10.05 54.50
#